data_AF-A0A967HMD1-F1
#
_entry.id   AF-A0A967HMD1-F1
#
_cell.length_a   1.000
_cell.length_b   1.000
_cell.length_c   1.000
_cell.angle_alpha   90.00
_cell.angle_beta   90.00
_cell.angle_gamma   90.00
#
_symmetry.space_group_name_H-M   'P 1'
#
loop_
_entity.id
_entity.type
_entity.pdbx_description
1 polymer ?
#
loop_
_entity_poly.entity_id
_entity_poly.type
_entity_poly.pdbx_seq_one_letter_code
_entity_poly.pdbx_strand_id
1 'polypeptide(L)'
;PVLNKLYKKTYMQATFGAIMIALDHGVPREMTLKQMLEKYRDHRIEVIQRRAAYDLEQAKAEAHVTEGLITALDNIDEVIRIIRESKGKEEAAESLQEAFDLSRI
;
A
#
# COMPACT_ATOMS: atom_id res chain seq x y z
N PRO A 1 -57.35 17.53 -12.61
CA PRO A 1 -56.91 18.81 -13.26
C PRO A 1 -56.20 19.86 -12.36
N VAL A 2 -55.91 19.56 -11.08
CA VAL A 2 -55.11 20.44 -10.20
C VAL A 2 -53.63 20.01 -10.16
N LEU A 3 -53.36 18.70 -10.15
CA LEU A 3 -52.02 18.13 -10.09
C LEU A 3 -51.09 18.62 -11.22
N ASN A 4 -51.57 18.65 -12.47
CA ASN A 4 -50.80 19.18 -13.61
C ASN A 4 -50.45 20.67 -13.47
N LYS A 5 -51.28 21.45 -12.75
CA LYS A 5 -50.98 22.86 -12.47
C LYS A 5 -49.91 22.98 -11.38
N LEU A 6 -49.92 22.07 -10.40
CA LEU A 6 -48.90 22.01 -9.36
C LEU A 6 -47.55 21.62 -9.96
N TYR A 7 -47.46 20.57 -10.79
CA TYR A 7 -46.20 20.21 -11.47
C TYR A 7 -45.57 21.34 -12.29
N LYS A 8 -46.36 22.27 -12.85
CA LYS A 8 -45.85 23.39 -13.65
C LYS A 8 -45.49 24.63 -12.82
N LYS A 9 -46.19 24.86 -11.70
CA LYS A 9 -46.10 26.10 -10.92
C LYS A 9 -45.35 25.94 -9.60
N THR A 10 -45.03 24.71 -9.21
CA THR A 10 -44.28 24.39 -8.00
C THR A 10 -43.16 23.42 -8.33
N TYR A 11 -42.18 23.28 -7.43
CA TYR A 11 -41.08 22.31 -7.55
C TYR A 11 -41.51 20.85 -7.32
N MET A 12 -42.80 20.55 -7.42
CA MET A 12 -43.33 19.18 -7.30
C MET A 12 -42.84 18.28 -8.44
N GLN A 13 -42.43 18.87 -9.57
CA GLN A 13 -41.64 18.24 -10.61
C GLN A 13 -40.45 19.16 -10.91
N ALA A 14 -39.23 18.64 -10.80
CA ALA A 14 -38.01 19.37 -11.10
C ALA A 14 -37.13 18.55 -12.06
N THR A 15 -36.48 19.25 -13.00
CA THR A 15 -35.51 18.64 -13.92
C THR A 15 -34.11 18.86 -13.36
N PHE A 16 -33.30 17.81 -13.31
CA PHE A 16 -31.88 17.92 -12.99
C PHE A 16 -31.08 17.91 -14.30
N GLY A 17 -30.40 19.03 -14.60
CA GLY A 17 -29.45 19.12 -15.69
C GLY A 17 -28.13 18.46 -15.30
N ALA A 18 -27.99 17.16 -15.55
CA ALA A 18 -26.77 16.44 -15.25
C ALA A 18 -25.68 16.75 -16.28
N ILE A 19 -24.54 17.27 -15.81
CA ILE A 19 -23.31 17.38 -16.60
C ILE A 19 -22.24 16.57 -15.90
N MET A 20 -21.71 15.58 -16.60
CA MET A 20 -20.75 14.61 -16.07
C MET A 20 -19.31 15.07 -16.33
N ILE A 21 -18.86 16.09 -15.60
CA ILE A 21 -17.49 16.61 -15.69
C ILE A 21 -16.69 16.21 -14.45
N ALA A 22 -15.49 15.69 -14.64
CA ALA A 22 -14.54 15.41 -13.58
C ALA A 22 -13.09 15.62 -14.05
N LEU A 23 -12.15 15.64 -13.09
CA LEU A 23 -10.72 15.75 -13.38
C LEU A 23 -10.17 14.39 -13.78
N ASP A 24 -9.57 14.32 -14.96
CA ASP A 24 -8.77 13.18 -15.44
C ASP A 24 -7.31 13.61 -15.49
N HIS A 25 -6.48 13.07 -14.59
CA HIS A 25 -5.07 13.45 -14.42
C HIS A 25 -4.85 14.98 -14.30
N GLY A 26 -5.72 15.66 -13.54
CA GLY A 26 -5.64 17.11 -13.29
C GLY A 26 -6.26 17.98 -14.38
N VAL A 27 -6.78 17.39 -15.47
CA VAL A 27 -7.43 18.13 -16.56
C VAL A 27 -8.94 17.89 -16.51
N PRO A 28 -9.79 18.94 -16.52
CA PRO A 28 -11.23 18.77 -16.55
C PRO A 28 -11.68 18.15 -17.88
N ARG A 29 -12.46 17.08 -17.79
CA ARG A 29 -13.06 16.40 -18.95
C ARG A 29 -14.52 16.09 -18.70
N GLU A 30 -15.34 16.29 -19.72
CA GLU A 30 -16.69 15.74 -19.76
C GLU A 30 -16.60 14.25 -20.15
N MET A 31 -17.34 13.41 -19.44
CA MET A 31 -17.28 11.96 -19.57
C MET A 31 -18.68 11.35 -19.60
N THR A 32 -18.81 10.26 -20.32
CA THR A 32 -19.98 9.38 -20.24
C THR A 32 -19.97 8.56 -18.94
N LEU A 33 -21.11 8.01 -18.56
CA LEU A 33 -21.22 7.12 -17.39
C LEU A 33 -20.24 5.94 -17.47
N LYS A 34 -20.08 5.35 -18.66
CA LYS A 34 -19.15 4.24 -18.88
C LYS A 34 -17.70 4.65 -18.57
N GLN A 35 -17.28 5.80 -19.09
CA GLN A 35 -15.92 6.32 -18.87
C GLN A 35 -15.66 6.61 -17.38
N MET A 36 -16.64 7.18 -16.66
CA MET A 36 -16.51 7.39 -15.21
C MET A 36 -16.31 6.07 -14.45
N LEU A 37 -17.08 5.03 -14.78
CA LEU A 37 -16.96 3.72 -14.14
C LEU A 37 -15.64 3.03 -14.48
N GLU A 38 -15.16 3.16 -15.73
CA GLU A 38 -13.86 2.63 -16.15
C GLU A 38 -12.71 3.31 -15.38
N LYS A 39 -12.74 4.65 -15.27
CA LYS A 39 -11.74 5.39 -14.48
C LYS A 39 -11.75 5.00 -13.00
N TYR A 40 -12.94 4.82 -12.43
CA TYR A 40 -13.06 4.35 -11.05
C TYR A 40 -12.50 2.93 -10.87
N ARG A 41 -12.82 2.02 -11.78
CA ARG A 41 -12.27 0.65 -11.80
C ARG A 41 -10.75 0.67 -11.87
N ASP A 42 -10.19 1.43 -12.79
CA ASP A 42 -8.74 1.48 -13.02
C ASP A 42 -8.01 2.02 -11.79
N HIS A 43 -8.54 3.08 -11.17
CA HIS A 43 -8.02 3.59 -9.91
C HIS A 43 -8.07 2.55 -8.79
N ARG A 44 -9.15 1.76 -8.69
CA ARG A 44 -9.26 0.69 -7.69
C ARG A 44 -8.22 -0.40 -7.89
N ILE A 45 -7.94 -0.78 -9.14
CA ILE A 45 -6.88 -1.76 -9.46
C ILE A 45 -5.52 -1.22 -9.01
N GLU A 46 -5.20 0.03 -9.34
CA GLU A 46 -3.95 0.69 -8.95
C GLU A 46 -3.78 0.73 -7.42
N VAL A 47 -4.82 1.10 -6.68
CA VAL A 47 -4.79 1.12 -5.21
C VAL A 47 -4.53 -0.26 -4.62
N ILE A 48 -5.19 -1.29 -5.16
CA ILE A 48 -4.99 -2.68 -4.69
C ILE A 48 -3.57 -3.15 -4.98
N GLN A 49 -3.03 -2.87 -6.17
CA GLN A 49 -1.67 -3.23 -6.53
C GLN A 49 -0.64 -2.54 -5.63
N ARG A 50 -0.81 -1.25 -5.35
CA ARG A 50 0.07 -0.50 -4.43
C ARG A 50 0.04 -1.07 -3.02
N ARG A 51 -1.15 -1.38 -2.50
CA ARG A 51 -1.30 -2.00 -1.19
C ARG A 51 -0.62 -3.38 -1.14
N ALA A 52 -0.87 -4.22 -2.14
CA ALA A 52 -0.25 -5.55 -2.21
C ALA A 52 1.28 -5.48 -2.31
N ALA A 53 1.83 -4.50 -3.05
CA ALA A 53 3.27 -4.29 -3.12
C ALA A 53 3.86 -3.86 -1.76
N TYR A 54 3.18 -2.94 -1.07
CA TYR A 54 3.55 -2.52 0.28
C TYR A 54 3.52 -3.69 1.27
N ASP A 55 2.44 -4.47 1.30
CA ASP A 55 2.29 -5.62 2.18
C ASP A 55 3.38 -6.67 1.90
N LEU A 56 3.73 -6.88 0.63
CA LEU A 56 4.80 -7.79 0.22
C LEU A 56 6.19 -7.32 0.68
N GLU A 57 6.47 -6.02 0.56
CA GLU A 57 7.74 -5.44 1.01
C GLU A 57 7.90 -5.57 2.52
N GLN A 58 6.84 -5.26 3.27
CA GLN A 58 6.83 -5.42 4.72
C GLN A 58 7.03 -6.89 5.14
N ALA A 59 6.30 -7.81 4.51
CA ALA A 59 6.43 -9.24 4.80
C ALA A 59 7.84 -9.78 4.47
N LYS A 60 8.48 -9.28 3.41
CA LYS A 60 9.87 -9.65 3.07
C LYS A 60 10.88 -9.11 4.07
N ALA A 61 10.70 -7.87 4.54
CA ALA A 61 11.56 -7.31 5.58
C ALA A 61 11.44 -8.10 6.90
N GLU A 62 10.21 -8.45 7.30
CA GLU A 62 9.96 -9.29 8.47
C GLU A 62 10.55 -10.71 8.32
N ALA A 63 10.39 -11.31 7.13
CA ALA A 63 10.99 -12.61 6.81
C ALA A 63 12.51 -12.58 6.89
N HIS A 64 13.14 -11.54 6.34
CA HIS A 64 14.59 -11.38 6.37
C HIS A 64 15.16 -11.34 7.80
N VAL A 65 14.55 -10.55 8.69
CA VAL A 65 14.94 -10.51 10.10
C VAL A 65 14.74 -11.86 10.77
N THR A 66 13.63 -12.54 10.47
CA THR A 66 13.30 -13.84 11.05
C THR A 66 14.30 -14.92 10.62
N GLU A 67 14.71 -14.94 9.36
CA GLU A 67 15.76 -15.84 8.84
C GLU A 67 17.10 -15.65 9.56
N GLY A 68 17.49 -14.39 9.81
CA GLY A 68 18.69 -14.10 10.59
C GLY A 68 18.60 -14.60 12.04
N LEU A 69 17.43 -14.46 12.67
CA LEU A 69 17.21 -14.97 14.04
C LEU A 69 17.21 -16.50 14.11
N ILE A 70 16.63 -17.19 13.11
CA ILE A 70 16.66 -18.66 13.04
C ILE A 70 18.10 -19.14 12.91
N THR A 71 18.88 -18.54 12.00
CA THR A 71 20.30 -18.88 11.80
C THR A 71 21.13 -18.67 13.07
N ALA A 72 20.86 -17.58 13.80
CA ALA A 72 21.52 -17.29 15.07
C ALA A 72 21.13 -18.29 16.17
N LEU A 73 19.88 -18.75 16.19
CA LEU A 73 19.40 -19.74 17.15
C LEU A 73 20.01 -21.13 16.90
N ASP A 74 20.13 -21.54 15.64
CA ASP A 74 20.75 -22.81 15.26
C ASP A 74 22.23 -22.87 15.65
N ASN A 75 22.90 -21.71 15.74
CA ASN A 75 24.33 -21.59 16.06
C ASN A 75 24.59 -20.83 17.38
N ILE A 76 23.71 -20.98 18.36
CA ILE A 76 23.67 -20.12 19.55
C ILE A 76 25.00 -20.08 20.34
N ASP A 77 25.71 -21.21 20.46
CA ASP A 77 26.97 -21.28 21.20
C ASP A 77 28.07 -20.46 20.53
N GLU A 78 28.12 -20.49 19.19
CA GLU A 78 29.07 -19.74 18.38
C GLU A 78 28.76 -18.24 18.42
N VAL A 79 27.48 -17.88 18.31
CA VAL A 79 27.03 -16.48 18.44
C VAL A 79 27.41 -15.91 19.81
N ILE A 80 27.20 -16.67 20.90
CA ILE A 80 27.59 -16.24 22.25
C ILE A 80 29.11 -16.09 22.36
N ARG A 81 29.89 -16.99 21.76
CA ARG A 81 31.36 -16.89 21.76
C ARG A 81 31.82 -15.61 21.08
N ILE A 82 31.36 -15.35 19.86
CA ILE A 82 31.72 -14.16 19.07
C ILE A 82 31.37 -12.88 19.84
N ILE A 83 30.18 -12.79 20.43
CA ILE A 83 29.74 -11.62 21.20
C ILE A 83 30.62 -11.41 22.45
N ARG A 84 31.06 -12.48 23.11
CA ARG A 84 31.90 -12.40 24.33
C ARG A 84 33.36 -12.08 24.04
N GLU A 85 33.87 -12.47 22.88
CA GLU A 85 35.26 -12.21 22.46
C GLU A 85 35.43 -10.80 21.85
N SER A 86 34.35 -10.24 21.32
CA SER A 86 34.34 -8.90 20.72
C SER A 86 34.53 -7.79 21.77
N LYS A 87 35.33 -6.76 21.44
CA LYS A 87 35.60 -5.63 22.35
C LYS A 87 34.52 -4.56 22.31
N GLY A 88 33.62 -4.60 21.32
CA GLY A 88 32.54 -3.64 21.16
C GLY A 88 31.41 -4.13 20.25
N LYS A 89 30.28 -3.39 20.24
CA LYS A 89 29.09 -3.74 19.45
C LYS A 89 29.34 -3.76 17.94
N GLU A 90 30.19 -2.86 17.44
CA GLU A 90 30.51 -2.79 16.00
C GLU A 90 31.34 -3.99 15.54
N GLU A 91 32.38 -4.35 16.30
CA GLU A 91 33.23 -5.52 16.03
C GLU A 91 32.43 -6.84 16.09
N ALA A 92 31.51 -6.96 17.07
CA ALA A 92 30.61 -8.10 17.15
C ALA A 92 29.65 -8.17 15.95
N ALA A 93 29.15 -7.03 15.49
CA ALA A 93 28.25 -6.98 14.33
C ALA A 93 28.96 -7.40 13.05
N GLU A 94 30.16 -6.88 12.76
CA GLU A 94 30.94 -7.30 11.59
C GLU A 94 31.30 -8.78 11.64
N SER A 95 31.72 -9.28 12.80
CA SER A 95 32.08 -10.70 12.98
C SER A 95 30.88 -11.64 12.77
N LEU A 96 29.68 -11.25 13.23
CA LEU A 96 28.45 -12.01 13.00
C LEU A 96 27.99 -11.98 11.54
N GLN A 97 28.24 -10.88 10.82
CA GLN A 97 27.95 -10.79 9.39
C GLN A 97 28.88 -11.69 8.58
N GLU A 98 30.18 -11.68 8.86
CA GLU A 98 31.14 -12.54 8.17
C GLU A 98 30.94 -14.03 8.47
N ALA A 99 30.60 -14.39 9.71
CA ALA A 99 30.46 -15.79 10.12
C ALA A 99 29.17 -16.46 9.60
N PHE A 100 28.09 -15.69 9.46
CA PHE A 100 26.75 -16.22 9.15
C PHE A 100 26.12 -15.62 7.87
N ASP A 101 26.90 -14.86 7.10
CA ASP A 101 26.48 -14.18 5.86
C ASP A 101 25.21 -13.32 6.06
N LEU A 102 25.10 -12.71 7.25
CA LEU A 102 23.96 -11.86 7.62
C LEU A 102 24.13 -10.47 7.01
N SER A 103 23.08 -9.88 6.46
CA SER A 103 23.16 -8.49 5.98
C SER A 103 22.94 -7.47 7.09
N ARG A 104 23.51 -6.26 6.89
CA ARG A 104 23.18 -5.08 7.69
C ARG A 104 21.80 -4.59 7.26
N ILE A 105 20.85 -4.61 8.20
CA ILE A 105 19.47 -4.11 8.03
C ILE A 105 19.48 -2.69 7.47
#